data_AF-A0A2V7CK99-F1
#
_entry.id   AF-A0A2V7CK99-F1
#
_cell.length_a   1.000
_cell.length_b   1.000
_cell.length_c   1.000
_cell.angle_alpha   90.00
_cell.angle_beta   90.00
_cell.angle_gamma   90.00
#
_symmetry.space_group_name_H-M   'P 1'
#
loop_
_entity.id
_entity.type
_entity.pdbx_description
1 polymer ?
#
loop_
_entity_poly.entity_id
_entity_poly.type
_entity_poly.pdbx_seq_one_letter_code
_entity_poly.pdbx_strand_id
1 'polypeptide(L)'
;MSDLDPDSDSVRLALELAWRDHHNARDQTWRAVQIEAVLGAGLVTVDAQFGKLAATAAAAMLVGLVGLFGIWISLHHRVLERRKFVHIVNFERFLRLQRKDLIPVAKEDSEGGVTLPARLSFWAVFNPRRRNTSVFILRIHVAVILFALIVLLARLYATRQATGGFGGV
;
A
#
# COMPACT_ATOMS: atom_id res chain seq x y z
N MET A 1 -6.55 -34.12 -34.84
CA MET A 1 -5.60 -33.29 -34.09
C MET A 1 -6.31 -31.99 -33.72
N SER A 2 -6.93 -31.92 -32.53
CA SER A 2 -7.29 -30.64 -31.89
C SER A 2 -7.46 -30.83 -30.38
N ASP A 3 -6.46 -31.44 -29.73
CA ASP A 3 -6.37 -31.56 -28.25
C ASP A 3 -5.84 -30.27 -27.59
N LEU A 4 -6.19 -29.10 -28.15
CA LEU A 4 -5.65 -27.80 -27.72
C LEU A 4 -6.75 -26.79 -27.36
N ASP A 5 -7.98 -27.24 -27.09
CA ASP A 5 -8.96 -26.38 -26.42
C ASP A 5 -8.83 -26.60 -24.91
N PRO A 6 -8.34 -25.61 -24.13
CA PRO A 6 -8.20 -25.78 -22.70
C PRO A 6 -9.59 -26.00 -22.07
N ASP A 7 -9.69 -27.07 -21.28
CA ASP A 7 -10.93 -27.45 -20.61
C ASP A 7 -11.52 -26.26 -19.84
N SER A 8 -12.78 -25.94 -20.10
CA SER A 8 -13.44 -24.74 -19.57
C SER A 8 -13.44 -24.70 -18.03
N ASP A 9 -13.44 -25.86 -17.38
CA ASP A 9 -13.37 -25.96 -15.92
C ASP A 9 -11.98 -25.60 -15.39
N SER A 10 -10.92 -25.99 -16.11
CA SER A 10 -9.54 -25.59 -15.77
C SER A 10 -9.34 -24.08 -15.86
N VAL A 11 -9.95 -23.43 -16.86
CA VAL A 11 -9.87 -21.97 -17.04
C VAL A 11 -10.72 -21.23 -16.00
N ARG A 12 -11.89 -21.77 -15.61
CA ARG A 12 -12.71 -21.23 -14.51
C ARG A 12 -11.96 -21.27 -13.18
N LEU A 13 -11.31 -22.40 -12.87
CA LEU A 13 -10.50 -22.52 -11.66
C LEU A 13 -9.32 -21.53 -11.67
N ALA A 14 -8.63 -21.38 -12.80
CA ALA A 14 -7.55 -20.41 -12.95
C ALA A 14 -8.02 -18.96 -12.73
N LEU A 15 -9.20 -18.62 -13.26
CA LEU A 15 -9.83 -17.31 -13.04
C LEU A 15 -10.19 -17.08 -11.57
N GLU A 16 -10.75 -18.07 -10.89
CA GLU A 16 -11.06 -17.98 -9.46
C GLU A 16 -9.79 -17.78 -8.61
N LEU A 17 -8.73 -18.54 -8.90
CA LEU A 17 -7.44 -18.40 -8.23
C LEU A 17 -6.84 -17.01 -8.45
N ALA A 18 -6.93 -16.47 -9.67
CA ALA A 18 -6.44 -15.13 -9.99
C ALA A 18 -7.20 -14.03 -9.22
N TRP A 19 -8.53 -14.15 -9.08
CA TRP A 19 -9.34 -13.23 -8.28
C TRP A 19 -9.04 -13.32 -6.78
N ARG A 20 -8.90 -14.54 -6.23
CA ARG A 20 -8.50 -14.75 -4.83
C ARG A 20 -7.13 -14.13 -4.54
N ASP A 21 -6.15 -14.37 -5.42
CA ASP A 21 -4.80 -13.81 -5.29
C ASP A 21 -4.81 -12.27 -5.39
N HIS A 22 -5.65 -11.68 -6.25
CA HIS A 22 -5.86 -10.24 -6.28
C HIS A 22 -6.39 -9.67 -4.95
N HIS A 23 -7.42 -10.30 -4.37
CA HIS A 23 -7.97 -9.87 -3.08
C HIS A 23 -6.95 -10.02 -1.94
N ASN A 24 -6.23 -11.14 -1.89
CA ASN A 24 -5.18 -11.36 -0.90
C ASN A 24 -4.09 -10.28 -0.99
N ALA A 25 -3.66 -9.90 -2.19
CA ALA A 25 -2.66 -8.85 -2.38
C ALA A 25 -3.14 -7.47 -1.90
N ARG A 26 -4.45 -7.17 -2.07
CA ARG A 26 -5.06 -5.94 -1.54
C ARG A 26 -5.08 -5.96 -0.01
N ASP A 27 -5.46 -7.08 0.59
CA ASP A 27 -5.52 -7.21 2.05
C ASP A 27 -4.14 -7.11 2.70
N GLN A 28 -3.09 -7.60 2.04
CA GLN A 28 -1.70 -7.41 2.48
C GLN A 28 -1.31 -5.93 2.58
N THR A 29 -1.71 -5.09 1.62
CA THR A 29 -1.42 -3.64 1.68
C THR A 29 -2.13 -2.95 2.85
N TRP A 30 -3.36 -3.38 3.19
CA TRP A 30 -4.07 -2.88 4.37
C TRP A 30 -3.45 -3.37 5.69
N ARG A 31 -3.02 -4.62 5.74
CA ARG A 31 -2.31 -5.17 6.91
C ARG A 31 -1.00 -4.43 7.20
N ALA A 32 -0.26 -4.04 6.16
CA ALA A 32 0.95 -3.22 6.33
C ALA A 32 0.64 -1.91 7.06
N VAL A 33 -0.41 -1.20 6.64
CA VAL A 33 -0.88 0.03 7.30
C VAL A 33 -1.29 -0.22 8.77
N GLN A 34 -1.97 -1.33 9.05
CA GLN A 34 -2.37 -1.69 10.42
C GLN A 34 -1.16 -1.93 11.32
N ILE A 35 -0.15 -2.65 10.83
CA ILE A 35 1.10 -2.91 11.56
C ILE A 35 1.83 -1.59 11.83
N GLU A 36 1.91 -0.71 10.83
CA GLU A 36 2.50 0.62 10.98
C GLU A 36 1.80 1.48 12.02
N ALA A 37 0.46 1.46 12.07
CA ALA A 37 -0.30 2.18 13.09
C ALA A 37 0.02 1.66 14.50
N VAL A 38 0.10 0.34 14.68
CA VAL A 38 0.47 -0.29 15.96
C VAL A 38 1.90 0.08 16.36
N LEU A 39 2.84 0.05 15.42
CA LEU A 39 4.23 0.45 15.67
C LEU A 39 4.34 1.95 16.00
N GLY A 40 3.55 2.80 15.35
CA GLY A 40 3.46 4.23 15.67
C GLY A 40 2.95 4.48 17.09
N ALA A 41 1.93 3.75 17.54
CA ALA A 41 1.48 3.81 18.93
C ALA A 41 2.54 3.28 19.91
N GLY A 42 3.27 2.23 19.51
CA GLY A 42 4.42 1.70 20.25
C GLY A 42 5.53 2.73 20.44
N LEU A 43 5.86 3.51 19.40
CA LEU A 43 6.84 4.60 19.49
C LEU A 43 6.45 5.63 20.55
N VAL A 44 5.19 6.09 20.58
CA VAL A 44 4.72 7.04 21.60
C VAL A 44 4.84 6.45 22.99
N THR A 45 4.50 5.16 23.13
CA THR A 45 4.59 4.45 24.41
C THR A 45 6.04 4.37 24.92
N VAL A 46 6.98 4.02 24.04
CA VAL A 46 8.41 3.97 24.36
C VAL A 46 8.92 5.35 24.78
N ASP A 47 8.55 6.38 24.03
CA ASP A 47 8.98 7.75 24.32
C ASP A 47 8.44 8.24 25.69
N ALA A 48 7.17 7.95 25.98
CA ALA A 48 6.52 8.33 27.23
C ALA A 48 7.06 7.56 28.45
N GLN A 49 7.34 6.26 28.32
CA GLN A 49 7.80 5.43 29.44
C GLN A 49 9.28 5.65 29.78
N PHE A 50 10.15 5.70 28.77
CA PHE A 50 11.59 5.73 29.01
C PHE A 50 12.16 7.15 28.98
N GLY A 51 11.59 8.07 28.20
CA GLY A 51 12.09 9.44 28.05
C GLY A 51 13.52 9.57 27.49
N LYS A 52 14.13 8.45 27.07
CA LYS A 52 15.52 8.38 26.60
C LYS A 52 15.59 8.57 25.09
N LEU A 53 16.39 9.54 24.65
CA LEU A 53 16.59 9.83 23.22
C LEU A 53 16.97 8.58 22.41
N ALA A 54 17.89 7.75 22.93
CA ALA A 54 18.33 6.54 22.22
C ALA A 54 17.18 5.53 22.01
N ALA A 55 16.29 5.36 23.00
CA ALA A 55 15.15 4.46 22.89
C ALA A 55 14.12 4.99 21.89
N THR A 56 13.80 6.28 21.96
CA THR A 56 12.91 6.95 20.99
C THR A 56 13.48 6.90 19.58
N ALA A 57 14.80 7.11 19.41
CA ALA A 57 15.47 7.04 18.11
C ALA A 57 15.42 5.64 17.51
N ALA A 58 15.68 4.59 18.30
CA ALA A 58 15.60 3.21 17.84
C ALA A 58 14.16 2.84 17.42
N ALA A 59 13.15 3.23 18.22
CA ALA A 59 11.76 3.01 17.90
C ALA A 59 11.32 3.79 16.65
N ALA A 60 11.72 5.06 16.52
CA ALA A 60 11.40 5.90 15.36
C ALA A 60 12.04 5.36 14.08
N MET A 61 13.28 4.86 14.17
CA MET A 61 13.96 4.19 13.06
C MET A 61 13.21 2.93 12.62
N LEU A 62 12.74 2.11 13.56
CA LEU A 62 11.95 0.92 13.24
C LEU A 62 10.63 1.30 12.53
N VAL A 63 9.89 2.28 13.05
CA VAL A 63 8.66 2.78 12.39
C VAL A 63 8.96 3.32 10.98
N GLY A 64 10.02 4.11 10.84
CA GLY A 64 10.44 4.67 9.56
C GLY A 64 10.81 3.59 8.54
N LEU A 65 11.58 2.57 8.95
CA LEU A 65 11.95 1.45 8.10
C LEU A 65 10.72 0.67 7.62
N VAL A 66 9.79 0.37 8.53
CA VAL A 66 8.56 -0.34 8.15
C VAL A 66 7.73 0.51 7.19
N GLY A 67 7.60 1.83 7.42
CA GLY A 67 6.93 2.73 6.47
C GLY A 67 7.58 2.76 5.08
N LEU A 68 8.91 2.72 4.99
CA LEU A 68 9.63 2.63 3.72
C LEU A 68 9.34 1.31 2.99
N PHE A 69 9.30 0.19 3.73
CA PHE A 69 8.89 -1.10 3.17
C PHE A 69 7.42 -1.07 2.73
N GLY A 70 6.52 -0.45 3.49
CA GLY A 70 5.11 -0.27 3.12
C GLY A 70 4.95 0.49 1.79
N ILE A 71 5.70 1.57 1.61
CA ILE A 71 5.78 2.31 0.33
C ILE A 71 6.25 1.40 -0.80
N TRP A 72 7.35 0.69 -0.60
CA TRP A 72 7.94 -0.17 -1.64
C TRP A 72 6.99 -1.31 -2.03
N ILE A 73 6.40 -1.99 -1.05
CA ILE A 73 5.42 -3.05 -1.25
C ILE A 73 4.20 -2.51 -2.00
N SER A 74 3.65 -1.36 -1.61
CA SER A 74 2.51 -0.74 -2.28
C SER A 74 2.78 -0.39 -3.75
N LEU A 75 3.97 0.14 -4.06
CA LEU A 75 4.37 0.43 -5.44
C LEU A 75 4.58 -0.85 -6.25
N HIS A 76 5.25 -1.85 -5.69
CA HIS A 76 5.49 -3.13 -6.33
C HIS A 76 4.18 -3.89 -6.60
N HIS A 77 3.30 -3.94 -5.61
CA HIS A 77 1.98 -4.57 -5.71
C HIS A 77 1.15 -3.92 -6.80
N ARG A 78 1.21 -2.60 -6.98
CA ARG A 78 0.46 -1.95 -8.06
C ARG A 78 0.92 -2.40 -9.45
N VAL A 79 2.21 -2.64 -9.64
CA VAL A 79 2.73 -3.15 -10.92
C VAL A 79 2.22 -4.57 -11.16
N LEU A 80 2.26 -5.42 -10.13
CA LEU A 80 1.74 -6.78 -10.20
C LEU A 80 0.23 -6.82 -10.42
N GLU A 81 -0.53 -5.99 -9.71
CA GLU A 81 -1.98 -5.86 -9.83
C GLU A 81 -2.39 -5.57 -11.27
N ARG A 82 -1.70 -4.67 -11.97
CA ARG A 82 -1.95 -4.40 -13.39
C ARG A 82 -1.70 -5.63 -14.27
N ARG A 83 -0.64 -6.40 -14.01
CA ARG A 83 -0.34 -7.64 -14.76
C ARG A 83 -1.41 -8.71 -14.50
N LYS A 84 -1.81 -8.90 -13.24
CA LYS A 84 -2.87 -9.83 -12.83
C LYS A 84 -4.21 -9.46 -13.47
N PHE A 85 -4.58 -8.18 -13.47
CA PHE A 85 -5.81 -7.71 -14.12
C PHE A 85 -5.85 -7.99 -15.62
N VAL A 86 -4.73 -7.86 -16.33
CA VAL A 86 -4.67 -8.24 -17.75
C VAL A 86 -4.95 -9.73 -17.93
N HIS A 87 -4.44 -10.58 -17.04
CA HIS A 87 -4.67 -12.02 -17.10
C HIS A 87 -6.12 -12.40 -16.80
N ILE A 88 -6.71 -11.79 -15.76
CA ILE A 88 -8.13 -11.94 -15.41
C ILE A 88 -9.02 -11.58 -16.61
N VAL A 89 -8.77 -10.42 -17.22
CA VAL A 89 -9.54 -9.95 -18.39
C VAL A 89 -9.40 -10.91 -19.58
N ASN A 90 -8.23 -11.50 -19.79
CA ASN A 90 -8.02 -12.49 -20.85
C ASN A 90 -8.79 -13.79 -20.59
N PHE A 91 -8.85 -14.27 -19.34
CA PHE A 91 -9.65 -15.44 -18.97
C PHE A 91 -11.14 -15.17 -19.06
N GLU A 92 -11.61 -14.00 -18.62
CA GLU A 92 -13.00 -13.59 -18.77
C GLU A 92 -13.41 -13.51 -20.24
N ARG A 93 -12.50 -13.05 -21.12
CA ARG A 93 -12.70 -13.07 -22.58
C ARG A 93 -12.80 -14.48 -23.12
N PHE A 94 -11.87 -15.37 -22.74
CA PHE A 94 -11.84 -16.76 -23.19
C PHE A 94 -13.12 -17.51 -22.82
N LEU A 95 -13.56 -17.36 -21.57
CA LEU A 95 -14.77 -17.99 -21.04
C LEU A 95 -16.07 -17.31 -21.51
N ARG A 96 -15.98 -16.25 -22.33
CA ARG A 96 -17.13 -15.44 -22.79
C ARG A 96 -18.01 -14.95 -21.63
N LEU A 97 -17.38 -14.65 -20.49
CA LEU A 97 -18.04 -14.13 -19.29
C LEU A 97 -18.31 -12.63 -19.37
N GLN A 98 -17.84 -11.96 -20.43
CA GLN A 98 -18.09 -10.55 -20.73
C GLN A 98 -19.57 -10.35 -21.08
N ARG A 99 -20.43 -10.20 -20.06
CA ARG A 99 -21.80 -9.71 -20.27
C ARG A 99 -21.75 -8.20 -20.39
N LYS A 100 -22.68 -7.60 -21.14
CA LYS A 100 -22.91 -6.15 -21.15
C LYS A 100 -23.17 -5.59 -19.73
N ASP A 101 -23.60 -6.46 -18.82
CA ASP A 101 -23.94 -6.18 -17.42
C ASP A 101 -22.85 -6.62 -16.43
N LEU A 102 -21.82 -7.36 -16.87
CA LEU A 102 -20.68 -7.78 -16.07
C LEU A 102 -19.38 -7.56 -16.88
N ILE A 103 -18.69 -6.49 -16.52
CA ILE A 103 -17.30 -6.15 -16.88
C ILE A 103 -17.07 -6.03 -18.42
N PRO A 104 -17.35 -4.85 -19.00
CA PRO A 104 -17.01 -4.51 -20.38
C PRO A 104 -15.50 -4.46 -20.62
N VAL A 105 -15.09 -5.04 -21.75
CA VAL A 105 -13.70 -5.12 -22.19
C VAL A 105 -13.55 -4.51 -23.57
N ALA A 106 -13.54 -3.18 -23.65
CA ALA A 106 -12.77 -2.39 -24.61
C ALA A 106 -13.15 -0.91 -24.54
N LYS A 107 -12.21 -0.08 -24.99
CA LYS A 107 -12.24 1.39 -25.05
C LYS A 107 -13.34 2.00 -25.95
N GLU A 108 -14.14 1.20 -26.63
CA GLU A 108 -15.17 1.68 -27.57
C GLU A 108 -16.59 1.65 -26.98
N ASP A 109 -16.81 0.93 -25.88
CA ASP A 109 -18.10 0.96 -25.17
C ASP A 109 -18.04 1.98 -24.04
N SER A 110 -18.61 3.16 -24.31
CA SER A 110 -18.49 4.38 -23.52
C SER A 110 -19.11 4.37 -22.11
N GLU A 111 -19.63 3.26 -21.58
CA GLU A 111 -20.38 3.32 -20.31
C GLU A 111 -20.22 2.16 -19.31
N GLY A 112 -19.15 1.36 -19.32
CA GLY A 112 -19.01 0.43 -18.19
C GLY A 112 -17.75 -0.38 -17.94
N GLY A 113 -16.65 -0.21 -18.69
CA GLY A 113 -15.50 -1.12 -18.59
C GLY A 113 -14.75 -1.11 -17.26
N VAL A 114 -14.22 -2.28 -16.84
CA VAL A 114 -13.21 -2.34 -15.77
C VAL A 114 -11.95 -1.64 -16.28
N THR A 115 -11.78 -0.40 -15.84
CA THR A 115 -10.58 0.37 -16.15
C THR A 115 -9.39 -0.31 -15.50
N LEU A 116 -8.38 -0.66 -16.31
CA LEU A 116 -7.12 -1.17 -15.79
C LEU A 116 -6.61 -0.25 -14.68
N PRO A 117 -6.13 -0.82 -13.57
CA PRO A 117 -5.68 -0.02 -12.45
C PRO A 117 -4.67 1.03 -12.92
N ALA A 118 -4.94 2.31 -12.63
CA ALA A 118 -4.06 3.42 -13.01
C ALA A 118 -2.65 3.18 -12.47
N ARG A 119 -1.62 3.53 -13.26
CA ARG A 119 -0.23 3.45 -12.79
C ARG A 119 -0.06 4.33 -11.54
N LEU A 120 0.48 3.74 -10.48
CA LEU A 120 0.86 4.47 -9.27
C LEU A 120 2.34 4.81 -9.38
N SER A 121 2.67 6.07 -9.12
CA SER A 121 4.04 6.52 -8.91
C SER A 121 4.13 7.10 -7.50
N PHE A 122 5.34 7.09 -6.92
CA PHE A 122 5.58 7.71 -5.63
C PHE A 122 5.10 9.18 -5.59
N TRP A 123 5.37 9.93 -6.67
CA TRP A 123 4.96 11.32 -6.83
C TRP A 123 3.44 11.57 -6.73
N ALA A 124 2.61 10.53 -6.86
CA ALA A 124 1.17 10.66 -6.71
C ALA A 124 0.75 11.06 -5.28
N VAL A 125 1.60 10.84 -4.27
CA VAL A 125 1.38 11.29 -2.88
C VAL A 125 1.09 12.79 -2.83
N PHE A 126 1.90 13.57 -3.56
CA PHE A 126 1.86 15.04 -3.56
C PHE A 126 0.75 15.64 -4.44
N ASN A 127 0.00 14.82 -5.17
CA ASN A 127 -1.06 15.30 -6.05
C ASN A 127 -2.45 15.17 -5.38
N PRO A 128 -3.00 16.22 -4.75
CA PRO A 128 -4.25 16.15 -4.00
C PRO A 128 -5.48 15.81 -4.88
N ARG A 129 -5.37 16.01 -6.20
CA ARG A 129 -6.46 15.70 -7.14
C ARG A 129 -6.62 14.18 -7.38
N ARG A 130 -5.62 13.36 -7.06
CA ARG A 130 -5.74 11.90 -7.13
C ARG A 130 -6.33 11.34 -5.83
N ARG A 131 -7.46 10.64 -5.94
CA ARG A 131 -8.27 10.13 -4.80
C ARG A 131 -8.49 8.61 -4.80
N ASN A 132 -7.68 7.82 -5.52
CA ASN A 132 -7.84 6.37 -5.49
C ASN A 132 -7.28 5.75 -4.19
N THR A 133 -7.77 4.56 -3.83
CA THR A 133 -7.40 3.85 -2.60
C THR A 133 -5.90 3.59 -2.51
N SER A 134 -5.23 3.30 -3.63
CA SER A 134 -3.78 3.04 -3.65
C SER A 134 -2.96 4.28 -3.30
N VAL A 135 -3.37 5.47 -3.76
CA VAL A 135 -2.72 6.74 -3.38
C VAL A 135 -3.00 7.06 -1.91
N PHE A 136 -4.20 6.74 -1.41
CA PHE A 136 -4.52 6.91 0.00
C PHE A 136 -3.63 6.05 0.90
N ILE A 137 -3.48 4.75 0.61
CA ILE A 137 -2.56 3.86 1.34
C ILE A 137 -1.12 4.41 1.30
N LEU A 138 -0.65 4.82 0.12
CA LEU A 138 0.68 5.39 -0.03
C LEU A 138 0.89 6.66 0.81
N ARG A 139 -0.12 7.52 0.92
CA ARG A 139 -0.11 8.69 1.80
C ARG A 139 -0.04 8.32 3.27
N ILE A 140 -0.71 7.24 3.69
CA ILE A 140 -0.66 6.79 5.08
C ILE A 140 0.77 6.36 5.44
N HIS A 141 1.44 5.58 4.60
CA HIS A 141 2.84 5.20 4.85
C HIS A 141 3.74 6.43 5.02
N VAL A 142 3.58 7.44 4.16
CA VAL A 142 4.30 8.71 4.28
C VAL A 142 3.95 9.45 5.57
N ALA A 143 2.66 9.50 5.94
CA ALA A 143 2.21 10.13 7.17
C ALA A 143 2.79 9.45 8.42
N VAL A 144 2.90 8.12 8.42
CA VAL A 144 3.53 7.35 9.50
C VAL A 144 5.02 7.68 9.63
N ILE A 145 5.74 7.77 8.51
CA ILE A 145 7.15 8.18 8.52
C ILE A 145 7.29 9.60 9.08
N LEU A 146 6.47 10.55 8.61
CA LEU A 146 6.47 11.93 9.10
C LEU A 146 6.14 11.98 10.60
N PHE A 147 5.18 11.19 11.06
CA PHE A 147 4.84 11.06 12.47
C PHE A 147 6.04 10.59 13.30
N ALA A 148 6.74 9.54 12.86
CA ALA A 148 7.93 9.05 13.55
C ALA A 148 9.05 10.10 13.62
N LEU A 149 9.25 10.86 12.54
CA LEU A 149 10.21 11.97 12.51
C LEU A 149 9.81 13.09 13.47
N ILE A 150 8.53 13.46 13.54
CA ILE A 150 8.04 14.51 14.45
C ILE A 150 8.28 14.11 15.90
N VAL A 151 7.96 12.87 16.29
CA VAL A 151 8.20 12.38 17.66
C VAL A 151 9.69 12.41 18.01
N LEU A 152 10.56 11.94 17.10
CA LEU A 152 12.00 11.99 17.29
C LEU A 152 12.52 13.43 17.44
N LEU A 153 12.07 14.35 16.58
CA LEU A 153 12.46 15.76 16.64
C LEU A 153 11.98 16.43 17.94
N ALA A 154 10.77 16.12 18.39
CA ALA A 154 10.25 16.61 19.66
C ALA A 154 11.12 16.13 20.84
N ARG A 155 11.51 14.84 20.85
CA ARG A 155 12.42 14.31 21.88
C ARG A 155 13.81 14.94 21.80
N LEU A 156 14.37 15.10 20.60
CA LEU A 156 15.66 15.78 20.39
C LEU A 156 15.64 17.22 20.94
N TYR A 157 14.57 17.96 20.67
CA TYR A 157 14.38 19.31 21.17
C TYR A 157 14.32 19.33 22.71
N ALA A 158 13.52 18.44 23.30
CA ALA A 158 13.41 18.32 24.76
C ALA A 158 14.76 17.95 25.42
N THR A 159 15.50 17.00 24.84
CA THR A 159 16.84 16.63 25.34
C THR A 159 17.82 17.79 25.24
N ARG A 160 17.81 18.55 24.12
CA ARG A 160 18.68 19.72 23.96
C ARG A 160 18.39 20.81 24.99
N GLN A 161 17.12 21.09 25.30
CA GLN A 161 16.77 22.04 26.36
C GLN A 161 17.28 21.57 27.73
N ALA A 162 17.11 20.28 28.05
CA ALA A 162 17.59 19.73 29.31
C ALA A 162 19.13 19.79 29.46
N THR A 163 19.88 19.66 28.36
CA THR A 163 21.36 19.72 28.38
C THR A 163 21.92 21.14 28.18
N GLY A 164 21.17 22.04 27.53
CA GLY A 164 21.59 23.41 27.20
C GLY A 164 21.13 24.47 28.20
N GLY A 165 20.24 24.12 29.15
CA GLY A 165 19.69 25.02 30.17
C GLY A 165 20.61 25.37 31.34
N PHE A 166 21.90 25.02 31.31
CA PHE A 166 22.90 25.37 32.34
C PHE A 166 24.06 26.24 31.78
N GLY A 167 23.80 27.03 30.73
CA GLY A 167 24.85 27.79 30.04
C GLY A 167 24.43 29.17 29.53
N GLY A 168 23.48 29.83 30.19
CA GLY A 168 23.07 31.19 29.82
C GLY A 168 22.66 31.99 31.06
N VAL A 169 23.63 32.76 31.56
CA VAL A 169 23.58 33.97 32.43
C VAL A 169 22.39 34.11 33.38
#